data_AF-A0A2E0HC11-F1
#
_entry.id   AF-A0A2E0HC11-F1
#
_cell.length_a   1.000
_cell.length_b   1.000
_cell.length_c   1.000
_cell.angle_alpha   90.00
_cell.angle_beta   90.00
_cell.angle_gamma   90.00
#
_symmetry.space_group_name_H-M   'P 1'
#
loop_
_entity.id
_entity.type
_entity.pdbx_description
1 polymer ?
#
loop_
_entity_poly.entity_id
_entity_poly.type
_entity_poly.pdbx_seq_one_letter_code
_entity_poly.pdbx_strand_id
1 'polypeptide(L)'
;MTSARLHIAVELIEAIGEYLTAGGYDAGLFYQSQGLDPETAAGNGYVDFKWFSQLLDAAAALTGDHYIGLKVGENFLARHWG
;
A
#
# COMPACT_ATOMS: atom_id res chain seq x y z
N MET A 1 -0.66 23.30 -15.03
CA MET A 1 -0.29 21.93 -15.45
C MET A 1 -1.20 20.96 -14.70
N THR A 2 -2.06 20.25 -15.41
CA THR A 2 -2.79 19.10 -14.82
C THR A 2 -1.79 17.95 -14.69
N SER A 3 -1.34 17.67 -13.47
CA SER A 3 -0.50 16.50 -13.21
C SER A 3 -1.26 15.25 -13.66
N ALA A 4 -0.63 14.38 -14.45
CA ALA A 4 -1.23 13.10 -14.81
C ALA A 4 -1.62 12.37 -13.51
N ARG A 5 -2.86 11.86 -13.43
CA ARG A 5 -3.25 10.97 -12.33
C ARG A 5 -2.56 9.64 -12.59
N LEU A 6 -1.56 9.34 -11.77
CA LEU A 6 -0.87 8.06 -11.82
C LEU A 6 -1.67 7.07 -10.98
N HIS A 7 -1.98 5.93 -11.58
CA HIS A 7 -2.65 4.83 -10.93
C HIS A 7 -1.64 3.77 -10.56
N ILE A 8 -1.80 3.20 -9.38
CA ILE A 8 -1.00 2.13 -8.82
C ILE A 8 -1.92 0.93 -8.62
N ALA A 9 -1.48 -0.25 -9.02
CA ALA A 9 -2.29 -1.45 -8.84
C ALA A 9 -2.55 -1.68 -7.35
N VAL A 10 -3.76 -2.12 -7.02
CA VAL A 10 -4.20 -2.28 -5.63
C VAL A 10 -3.32 -3.28 -4.85
N GLU A 11 -2.72 -4.24 -5.56
CA GLU A 11 -1.83 -5.25 -4.99
C GLU A 11 -0.58 -4.64 -4.31
N LEU A 12 -0.15 -3.43 -4.69
CA LEU A 12 0.93 -2.76 -3.96
C LEU A 12 0.49 -2.28 -2.57
N ILE A 13 -0.78 -1.93 -2.40
CA ILE A 13 -1.31 -1.65 -1.07
C ILE A 13 -1.43 -2.95 -0.28
N GLU A 14 -1.93 -4.03 -0.90
CA GLU A 14 -2.04 -5.34 -0.26
C GLU A 14 -0.67 -5.83 0.26
N ALA A 15 0.39 -5.65 -0.53
CA ALA A 15 1.76 -5.99 -0.14
C ALA A 15 2.24 -5.21 1.10
N ILE A 16 1.78 -3.96 1.31
CA ILE A 16 2.04 -3.21 2.56
C ILE A 16 1.36 -3.91 3.73
N GLY A 17 0.13 -4.38 3.55
CA GLY A 17 -0.64 -5.08 4.59
C GLY A 17 -0.04 -6.43 4.95
N GLU A 18 0.43 -7.19 3.96
CA GLU A 18 1.16 -8.44 4.18
C GLU A 18 2.46 -8.20 4.95
N TYR A 19 3.22 -7.16 4.58
CA TYR A 19 4.43 -6.77 5.31
C TYR A 19 4.13 -6.42 6.78
N LEU A 20 3.10 -5.60 7.03
CA LEU A 20 2.69 -5.22 8.38
C LEU A 20 2.24 -6.44 9.20
N THR A 21 1.46 -7.33 8.60
CA THR A 21 0.97 -8.56 9.24
C THR A 21 2.13 -9.48 9.61
N ALA A 22 3.12 -9.64 8.70
CA ALA A 22 4.33 -10.41 8.98
C ALA A 22 5.16 -9.80 10.13
N GLY A 23 5.11 -8.48 10.30
CA GLY A 23 5.71 -7.75 11.42
C GLY A 23 4.91 -7.81 12.73
N GLY A 24 3.74 -8.46 12.75
CA GLY A 24 2.86 -8.56 13.93
C GLY A 24 1.92 -7.36 14.13
N TYR A 25 1.77 -6.50 13.12
CA TYR A 25 0.83 -5.39 13.14
C TYR A 25 -0.53 -5.81 12.54
N ASP A 26 -1.60 -5.18 13.00
CA ASP A 26 -2.94 -5.36 12.41
C ASP A 26 -3.08 -4.45 11.19
N ALA A 27 -2.98 -5.03 9.99
CA ALA A 27 -3.12 -4.31 8.74
C ALA A 27 -4.52 -3.69 8.56
N GLY A 28 -5.57 -4.34 9.08
CA GLY A 28 -6.94 -3.83 9.01
C GLY A 28 -7.11 -2.55 9.81
N LEU A 29 -6.62 -2.54 11.06
CA LEU A 29 -6.58 -1.32 11.89
C LEU A 29 -5.70 -0.24 11.27
N PHE A 30 -4.58 -0.62 10.65
CA PHE A 30 -3.72 0.32 9.94
C PHE A 30 -4.51 1.01 8.81
N TYR A 31 -5.13 0.28 7.88
CA TYR A 31 -5.88 0.90 6.78
C TYR A 31 -7.03 1.78 7.26
N GLN A 32 -7.79 1.32 8.27
CA GLN A 32 -8.85 2.11 8.90
C GLN A 32 -8.30 3.42 9.48
N SER A 33 -7.14 3.39 10.14
CA SER A 33 -6.49 4.59 10.68
C SER A 33 -6.06 5.59 9.60
N GLN A 34 -5.76 5.11 8.39
CA GLN A 34 -5.42 5.93 7.23
C GLN A 34 -6.65 6.38 6.43
N GLY A 35 -7.86 6.05 6.90
CA GLY A 35 -9.12 6.36 6.21
C GLY A 35 -9.30 5.59 4.91
N LEU A 36 -8.63 4.45 4.75
CA LEU A 36 -8.78 3.57 3.60
C LEU A 36 -9.70 2.41 3.95
N ASP A 37 -10.69 2.19 3.10
CA ASP A 37 -11.44 0.94 3.06
C ASP A 37 -10.85 0.06 1.93
N PRO A 38 -10.14 -1.03 2.27
CA PRO A 38 -9.53 -1.92 1.29
C PRO A 38 -10.54 -2.53 0.31
N GLU A 39 -11.79 -2.78 0.75
CA GLU A 39 -12.83 -3.36 -0.12
C GLU A 39 -13.25 -2.38 -1.22
N THR A 40 -13.33 -1.09 -0.89
CA THR A 40 -13.63 -0.03 -1.85
C THR A 40 -12.49 0.15 -2.87
N ALA A 41 -11.23 -0.01 -2.45
CA ALA A 41 -10.07 0.06 -3.34
C ALA A 41 -9.95 -1.16 -4.27
N ALA A 42 -10.22 -2.36 -3.75
CA ALA A 42 -10.18 -3.62 -4.50
C ALA A 42 -11.18 -3.64 -5.67
N GLY A 43 -12.35 -2.98 -5.52
CA GLY A 43 -13.37 -2.91 -6.57
C GLY A 43 -12.93 -2.22 -7.87
N ASN A 44 -11.90 -1.37 -7.81
CA ASN A 44 -11.39 -0.64 -8.99
C ASN A 44 -10.10 -1.24 -9.57
N GLY A 45 -9.44 -2.16 -8.87
CA GLY A 45 -8.15 -2.74 -9.26
C GLY A 45 -6.95 -1.78 -9.19
N TYR A 46 -7.18 -0.51 -8.82
CA TYR A 46 -6.13 0.49 -8.67
C TYR A 46 -6.45 1.51 -7.57
N VAL A 47 -5.41 2.21 -7.14
CA VAL A 47 -5.45 3.38 -6.28
C VAL A 47 -4.65 4.53 -6.88
N ASP A 48 -4.90 5.76 -6.44
CA ASP A 48 -4.06 6.89 -6.83
C ASP A 48 -2.65 6.77 -6.21
N PHE A 49 -1.61 7.10 -6.98
CA PHE A 49 -0.22 7.07 -6.52
C PHE A 49 -0.02 7.86 -5.22
N LYS A 50 -0.70 9.01 -5.08
CA LYS A 50 -0.63 9.83 -3.86
C LYS A 50 -1.07 9.05 -2.62
N TRP A 51 -2.12 8.25 -2.74
CA TRP A 51 -2.60 7.41 -1.64
C TRP A 51 -1.59 6.31 -1.31
N PHE A 52 -1.06 5.63 -2.34
CA PHE A 52 0.01 4.65 -2.14
C PHE A 52 1.23 5.25 -1.42
N SER A 53 1.71 6.43 -1.84
CA SER A 53 2.84 7.10 -1.18
C SER A 53 2.55 7.43 0.29
N GLN A 54 1.34 7.93 0.59
CA GLN A 54 0.94 8.25 1.95
C GLN A 54 0.87 6.99 2.85
N LEU A 55 0.35 5.89 2.32
CA LEU A 55 0.32 4.62 3.05
C LEU A 55 1.72 4.08 3.31
N LEU A 56 2.61 4.16 2.32
CA LEU A 56 3.99 3.70 2.47
C LEU A 56 4.73 4.50 3.54
N ASP A 57 4.57 5.83 3.55
CA ASP A 57 5.13 6.71 4.58
C ASP A 57 4.56 6.41 5.97
N ALA A 58 3.24 6.21 6.08
CA ALA A 58 2.57 5.86 7.34
C ALA A 58 3.04 4.50 7.88
N ALA A 59 3.21 3.50 7.01
CA ALA A 59 3.72 2.19 7.37
C ALA A 59 5.19 2.25 7.80
N ALA A 60 6.02 3.06 7.12
CA ALA A 60 7.40 3.32 7.54
C ALA A 60 7.44 3.93 8.95
N ALA A 61 6.58 4.93 9.23
CA ALA A 61 6.50 5.57 10.54
C ALA A 61 6.03 4.61 11.65
N LEU A 62 5.04 3.75 11.36
CA LEU A 62 4.51 2.75 12.30
C LEU A 62 5.57 1.70 12.68
N THR A 63 6.34 1.25 11.71
CA THR A 63 7.31 0.15 11.89
C THR A 63 8.71 0.63 12.28
N GLY A 64 9.01 1.92 12.08
CA GLY A 64 10.35 2.46 12.17
C GLY A 64 11.27 2.02 11.02
N ASP A 65 10.72 1.43 9.96
CA ASP A 65 11.50 0.93 8.83
C ASP A 65 11.54 1.93 7.68
N HIS A 66 12.64 2.68 7.61
CA HIS A 66 12.90 3.65 6.55
C HIS A 66 13.09 3.02 5.15
N TYR A 67 13.31 1.71 5.06
CA TYR A 67 13.51 0.98 3.81
C TYR A 67 12.37 0.01 3.50
N ILE A 68 11.19 0.24 4.09
CA ILE A 68 10.00 -0.59 3.92
C ILE A 68 9.67 -0.90 2.45
N GLY A 69 9.90 0.05 1.53
CA GLY A 69 9.65 -0.14 0.10
C GLY A 69 10.45 -1.29 -0.53
N LEU A 70 11.64 -1.62 -0.01
CA LEU A 70 12.43 -2.76 -0.48
C LEU A 70 11.79 -4.09 -0.05
N LYS A 71 11.17 -4.13 1.13
CA LYS A 71 10.60 -5.35 1.74
C LYS A 71 9.18 -5.63 1.31
N VAL A 72 8.37 -4.58 1.16
CA VAL A 72 7.04 -4.66 0.54
C VAL A 72 7.15 -5.25 -0.88
N GLY A 73 8.21 -4.88 -1.61
CA GLY A 73 8.51 -5.42 -2.93
C GLY A 73 8.84 -6.92 -2.97
N GLU A 74 9.29 -7.52 -1.87
CA GLU A 74 9.63 -8.96 -1.82
C GLU A 74 8.40 -9.86 -1.86
N ASN A 75 7.30 -9.39 -1.28
CA ASN A 75 6.01 -10.09 -1.29
C ASN A 75 5.20 -9.80 -2.57
N PHE A 76 5.62 -8.78 -3.33
CA PHE A 76 4.90 -8.30 -4.48
C PHE A 76 5.34 -9.03 -5.78
N LEU A 77 4.39 -9.68 -6.44
CA LEU A 77 4.61 -10.39 -7.69
C LEU A 77 3.96 -9.64 -8.85
N ALA A 78 4.77 -8.97 -9.68
CA ALA A 78 4.35 -8.14 -10.81
C ALA A 78 3.68 -8.87 -11.99
N ARG A 79 3.11 -10.06 -11.77
CA ARG A 79 2.72 -10.99 -12.84
C ARG A 79 1.65 -10.42 -13.78
N HIS A 80 0.84 -9.43 -13.36
CA HIS A 80 -0.35 -8.97 -14.10
C HIS A 80 -0.41 -7.45 -14.34
N TRP A 81 0.72 -6.75 -14.45
CA TRP A 81 0.77 -5.28 -14.53
C TRP A 81 0.75 -4.69 -15.96
N GLY A 82 0.37 -5.52 -16.94
CA GLY A 82 0.30 -5.15 -18.36
C GLY A 82 -1.03 -4.54 -18.74
#